data_AF-W6Q2P2-F1
#
_entry.id   AF-W6Q2P2-F1
#
_cell.length_a   1.000
_cell.length_b   1.000
_cell.length_c   1.000
_cell.angle_alpha   90.00
_cell.angle_beta   90.00
_cell.angle_gamma   90.00
#
_symmetry.space_group_name_H-M   'P 1'
#
loop_
_entity.id
_entity.type
_entity.pdbx_description
1 polymer ?
#
loop_
_entity_poly.entity_id
_entity_poly.type
_entity_poly.pdbx_seq_one_letter_code
_entity_poly.pdbx_strand_id
1 'polypeptide(L)'
;MEWLKERDNKEKVVCYAQDPDYTEVDTKILDEAGIEVIEDPRGWLEVDEHSIILSIAPNVPVKEIITDIARPAVIIWGRVGDNDGLVRGLTDPDSPRVRAMLEGYEQHEFGPDEEMFSDIVLYIRKSVAAPRPSPDGRFS
;
A
#
# COMPACT_ATOMS: atom_id res chain seq x y z
N MET A 1 -0.05 -12.20 15.19
CA MET A 1 -1.10 -11.77 14.24
C MET A 1 -2.43 -12.51 14.49
N GLU A 2 -3.12 -12.24 15.61
CA GLU A 2 -4.44 -12.86 15.88
C GLU A 2 -5.61 -11.99 15.39
N TRP A 3 -5.44 -10.68 15.35
CA TRP A 3 -6.52 -9.73 15.02
C TRP A 3 -6.95 -9.74 13.53
N LEU A 4 -6.11 -10.24 12.62
CA LEU A 4 -6.44 -10.39 11.20
C LEU A 4 -7.33 -11.62 10.91
N LYS A 5 -7.52 -12.51 11.88
CA LYS A 5 -8.21 -13.80 11.68
C LYS A 5 -9.74 -13.72 11.72
N GLU A 6 -10.32 -12.59 12.14
CA GLU A 6 -11.75 -12.51 12.47
C GLU A 6 -12.70 -12.28 11.26
N ARG A 7 -12.14 -12.11 10.05
CA ARG A 7 -12.86 -11.72 8.82
C ARG A 7 -13.14 -12.84 7.81
N ASP A 8 -12.81 -14.09 8.12
CA ASP A 8 -13.02 -15.20 7.17
C ASP A 8 -14.49 -15.38 6.76
N ASN A 9 -14.78 -15.23 5.47
CA ASN A 9 -16.08 -15.45 4.81
C ASN A 9 -17.32 -14.71 5.39
N LYS A 10 -17.13 -13.62 6.14
CA LYS A 10 -18.27 -12.86 6.69
C LYS A 10 -18.79 -11.77 5.75
N GLU A 11 -17.90 -11.11 5.02
CA GLU A 11 -18.22 -9.98 4.14
C GLU A 11 -17.38 -10.05 2.85
N LYS A 12 -17.93 -9.54 1.75
CA LYS A 12 -17.19 -9.39 0.49
C LYS A 12 -16.10 -8.34 0.71
N VAL A 13 -14.84 -8.71 0.43
CA VAL A 13 -13.74 -7.73 0.35
C VAL A 13 -13.92 -6.92 -0.93
N VAL A 14 -14.03 -5.61 -0.78
CA VAL A 14 -14.05 -4.69 -1.91
C VAL A 14 -12.61 -4.46 -2.35
N CYS A 15 -12.36 -4.54 -3.66
CA CYS A 15 -11.04 -4.39 -4.26
C CYS A 15 -11.10 -3.28 -5.28
N TYR A 16 -10.16 -2.33 -5.18
CA TYR A 16 -10.01 -1.23 -6.11
C TYR A 16 -8.67 -1.31 -6.83
N ALA A 17 -8.64 -0.91 -8.10
CA ALA A 17 -7.41 -0.71 -8.85
C ALA A 17 -7.42 0.66 -9.53
N GLN A 18 -6.26 1.32 -9.55
CA GLN A 18 -6.09 2.61 -10.19
C GLN A 18 -4.74 2.61 -10.91
N ASP A 19 -4.79 2.76 -12.23
CA ASP A 19 -3.64 3.01 -13.07
C ASP A 19 -4.09 3.87 -14.26
N PRO A 20 -3.53 5.09 -14.45
CA PRO A 20 -3.86 5.94 -15.60
C PRO A 20 -3.61 5.28 -16.96
N ASP A 21 -2.75 4.26 -17.04
CA ASP A 21 -2.40 3.56 -18.27
C ASP A 21 -3.31 2.35 -18.57
N TYR A 22 -4.30 2.04 -17.71
CA TYR A 22 -5.24 0.96 -17.99
C TYR A 22 -6.07 1.21 -19.26
N THR A 23 -6.15 0.17 -20.07
CA THR A 23 -7.01 0.12 -21.26
C THR A 23 -8.40 -0.43 -20.93
N GLU A 24 -9.31 -0.38 -21.90
CA GLU A 24 -10.63 -1.04 -21.79
C GLU A 24 -10.51 -2.56 -21.55
N VAL A 25 -9.46 -3.19 -22.10
CA VAL A 25 -9.19 -4.62 -21.91
C VAL A 25 -8.77 -4.90 -20.47
N ASP A 26 -7.87 -4.10 -19.91
CA ASP A 26 -7.43 -4.23 -18.52
C ASP A 26 -8.62 -4.04 -17.57
N THR A 27 -9.43 -3.01 -17.82
CA THR A 27 -10.63 -2.71 -17.04
C THR A 27 -11.61 -3.88 -17.03
N LYS A 28 -11.84 -4.50 -18.20
CA LYS A 28 -12.72 -5.67 -18.31
C LYS A 28 -12.18 -6.89 -17.55
N ILE A 29 -10.87 -7.17 -17.65
CA ILE A 29 -10.25 -8.29 -16.95
C ILE A 29 -10.32 -8.10 -15.43
N LEU A 30 -10.08 -6.88 -14.95
CA LEU A 30 -10.17 -6.53 -13.53
C LEU A 30 -11.62 -6.66 -13.02
N ASP A 31 -12.60 -6.19 -13.78
CA ASP A 31 -14.03 -6.34 -13.45
C ASP A 31 -14.46 -7.82 -13.37
N GLU A 32 -14.03 -8.65 -14.32
CA GLU A 32 -14.27 -10.10 -14.30
C GLU A 32 -13.64 -10.78 -13.07
N ALA A 33 -12.55 -10.21 -12.53
CA ALA A 33 -11.92 -10.64 -11.28
C ALA A 33 -12.56 -10.02 -10.02
N GLY A 34 -13.59 -9.17 -10.17
CA GLY A 34 -14.27 -8.48 -9.07
C GLY A 34 -13.50 -7.29 -8.49
N ILE A 35 -12.57 -6.72 -9.25
CA ILE A 35 -11.78 -5.54 -8.91
C ILE A 35 -12.37 -4.34 -9.65
N GLU A 36 -12.83 -3.33 -8.92
CA GLU A 36 -13.36 -2.11 -9.49
C GLU A 36 -12.21 -1.18 -9.90
N VAL A 37 -12.12 -0.87 -11.20
CA VAL A 37 -11.20 0.18 -11.67
C VAL A 37 -11.80 1.54 -11.37
N ILE A 38 -11.04 2.37 -10.66
CA ILE A 38 -11.44 3.72 -10.29
C ILE A 38 -10.54 4.75 -10.95
N GLU A 39 -11.13 5.90 -11.30
CA GLU A 39 -10.42 6.98 -11.99
C GLU A 39 -9.39 7.64 -11.06
N ASP A 40 -8.18 7.90 -11.56
CA ASP A 40 -7.19 8.73 -10.85
C ASP A 40 -7.73 10.17 -10.68
N PRO A 41 -7.64 10.77 -9.47
CA PRO A 41 -6.97 10.31 -8.25
C PRO A 41 -7.92 9.78 -7.15
N ARG A 42 -9.06 9.18 -7.51
CA ARG A 42 -10.09 8.78 -6.53
C ARG A 42 -9.65 7.65 -5.60
N GLY A 43 -8.70 6.81 -6.00
CA GLY A 43 -8.25 5.68 -5.19
C GLY A 43 -7.64 6.05 -3.86
N TRP A 44 -7.07 7.25 -3.74
CA TRP A 44 -6.57 7.75 -2.46
C TRP A 44 -7.68 7.93 -1.43
N LEU A 45 -8.93 8.16 -1.85
CA LEU A 45 -10.07 8.37 -0.96
C LEU A 45 -10.61 7.08 -0.34
N GLU A 46 -10.29 5.93 -0.95
CA GLU A 46 -10.73 4.61 -0.48
C GLU A 46 -9.74 3.98 0.51
N VAL A 47 -8.61 4.66 0.78
CA VAL A 47 -7.58 4.18 1.70
C VAL A 47 -7.89 4.60 3.14
N ASP A 48 -7.95 3.62 4.04
CA ASP A 48 -8.12 3.82 5.47
C ASP A 48 -7.18 2.91 6.28
N GLU A 49 -7.35 2.87 7.60
CA GLU A 49 -6.54 2.05 8.48
C GLU A 49 -6.86 0.55 8.46
N HIS A 50 -7.93 0.14 7.78
CA HIS A 50 -8.35 -1.24 7.61
C HIS A 50 -7.98 -1.80 6.22
N SER A 51 -7.50 -0.95 5.31
CA SER A 51 -7.09 -1.32 3.96
C SER A 51 -5.86 -2.22 3.93
N ILE A 52 -5.76 -2.99 2.83
CA ILE A 52 -4.52 -3.59 2.34
C ILE A 52 -4.09 -2.78 1.12
N ILE A 53 -2.86 -2.28 1.11
CA ILE A 53 -2.30 -1.55 -0.03
C ILE A 53 -1.32 -2.44 -0.78
N LEU A 54 -1.49 -2.55 -2.09
CA LEU A 54 -0.54 -3.18 -3.01
C LEU A 54 -0.06 -2.12 -4.01
N SER A 55 1.24 -1.88 -4.08
CA SER A 55 1.84 -0.95 -5.03
C SER A 55 3.14 -1.52 -5.59
N ILE A 56 3.19 -1.68 -6.91
CA ILE A 56 4.31 -2.33 -7.61
C ILE A 56 4.82 -1.35 -8.66
N ALA A 57 6.10 -0.98 -8.56
CA ALA A 57 6.80 -0.08 -9.47
C ALA A 57 6.02 1.20 -9.89
N PRO A 58 5.43 1.96 -8.93
CA PRO A 58 4.64 3.14 -9.29
C PRO A 58 5.50 4.28 -9.85
N ASN A 59 4.93 5.06 -10.76
CA ASN A 59 5.52 6.28 -11.31
C ASN A 59 5.19 7.55 -10.50
N VAL A 60 4.61 7.39 -9.30
CA VAL A 60 4.21 8.44 -8.35
C VAL A 60 4.67 8.10 -6.93
N PRO A 61 4.75 9.06 -5.98
CA PRO A 61 5.27 8.84 -4.64
C PRO A 61 4.24 8.19 -3.70
N VAL A 62 3.81 6.97 -4.02
CA VAL A 62 2.81 6.21 -3.25
C VAL A 62 3.20 6.09 -1.78
N LYS A 63 4.47 5.78 -1.48
CA LYS A 63 4.96 5.62 -0.09
C LYS A 63 4.72 6.87 0.74
N GLU A 64 5.01 8.04 0.17
CA GLU A 64 4.84 9.31 0.87
C GLU A 64 3.37 9.70 1.00
N ILE A 65 2.56 9.49 -0.04
CA ILE A 65 1.11 9.76 -0.01
C ILE A 65 0.45 8.92 1.08
N ILE A 66 0.68 7.60 1.09
CA ILE A 66 0.14 6.69 2.11
C ILE A 66 0.61 7.09 3.51
N THR A 67 1.88 7.49 3.65
CA THR A 67 2.43 7.99 4.93
C THR A 67 1.69 9.22 5.45
N ASP A 68 1.13 10.04 4.57
CA ASP A 68 0.42 11.25 4.96
C ASP A 68 -1.08 11.00 5.20
N ILE A 69 -1.72 10.13 4.42
CA ILE A 69 -3.19 9.99 4.45
C ILE A 69 -3.71 8.88 5.38
N ALA A 70 -2.93 7.83 5.65
CA ALA A 70 -3.43 6.67 6.37
C ALA A 70 -2.34 5.87 7.11
N ARG A 71 -2.77 4.86 7.85
CA ARG A 71 -1.90 3.82 8.41
C ARG A 71 -2.53 2.47 8.08
N PRO A 72 -2.39 1.93 6.86
CA PRO A 72 -3.07 0.69 6.45
C PRO A 72 -2.79 -0.49 7.38
N ALA A 73 -3.66 -1.50 7.36
CA ALA A 73 -3.46 -2.73 8.11
C ALA A 73 -2.26 -3.53 7.56
N VAL A 74 -2.13 -3.54 6.23
CA VAL A 74 -1.11 -4.25 5.49
C VAL A 74 -0.65 -3.39 4.31
N ILE A 75 0.66 -3.35 4.08
CA ILE A 75 1.26 -2.68 2.93
C ILE A 75 2.16 -3.68 2.20
N ILE A 76 2.00 -3.77 0.90
CA ILE A 76 2.78 -4.63 0.01
C ILE A 76 3.38 -3.73 -1.07
N TRP A 77 4.68 -3.49 -0.99
CA TRP A 77 5.40 -2.67 -1.95
C TRP A 77 6.90 -3.00 -1.92
N GLY A 78 7.70 -2.28 -2.72
CA GLY A 78 9.15 -2.46 -2.75
C GLY A 78 9.80 -2.23 -1.39
N ARG A 79 10.81 -3.05 -1.06
CA ARG A 79 11.55 -2.98 0.21
C ARG A 79 12.13 -1.59 0.41
N VAL A 80 11.81 -1.00 1.56
CA VAL A 80 12.32 0.32 1.96
C VAL A 80 13.72 0.16 2.54
N GLY A 81 14.69 0.86 1.93
CA GLY A 81 16.09 0.89 2.37
C GLY A 81 16.51 2.16 3.11
N ASP A 82 17.78 2.21 3.52
CA ASP A 82 18.37 3.36 4.21
C ASP A 82 18.72 4.54 3.28
N ASN A 83 18.80 4.29 1.97
CA ASN A 83 18.96 5.34 0.97
C ASN A 83 17.57 5.89 0.61
N ASP A 84 17.44 7.21 0.40
CA ASP A 84 16.15 7.84 0.06
C ASP A 84 15.66 7.51 -1.36
N GLY A 85 16.43 6.78 -2.16
CA GLY A 85 16.07 6.37 -3.52
C GLY A 85 16.17 7.49 -4.55
N LEU A 86 16.42 8.75 -4.12
CA LEU A 86 16.50 9.92 -4.99
C LEU A 86 17.72 9.84 -5.91
N VAL A 87 18.81 9.23 -5.43
CA VAL A 87 20.03 8.99 -6.24
C VAL A 87 19.78 8.03 -7.40
N ARG A 88 18.75 7.18 -7.30
CA ARG A 88 18.40 6.17 -8.32
C ARG A 88 17.32 6.66 -9.30
N GLY A 89 16.84 7.90 -9.17
CA GLY A 89 15.76 8.44 -10.01
C GLY A 89 14.42 7.74 -9.82
N LEU A 90 14.20 7.12 -8.64
CA LEU A 90 12.93 6.49 -8.32
C LEU A 90 11.86 7.56 -8.09
N THR A 91 10.67 7.29 -8.61
CA THR A 91 9.47 8.13 -8.45
C THR A 91 8.77 7.92 -7.11
N ASP A 92 9.16 6.87 -6.37
CA ASP A 92 8.55 6.45 -5.12
C ASP A 92 9.61 6.28 -4.01
N PRO A 93 10.03 7.39 -3.38
CA PRO A 93 11.24 7.43 -2.55
C PRO A 93 11.06 6.81 -1.16
N ASP A 94 12.17 6.29 -0.63
CA ASP A 94 12.28 5.74 0.72
C ASP A 94 12.64 6.84 1.72
N SER A 95 11.78 7.86 1.82
CA SER A 95 12.09 9.05 2.61
C SER A 95 12.12 8.77 4.12
N PRO A 96 12.78 9.63 4.93
CA PRO A 96 12.84 9.43 6.38
C PRO A 96 11.48 9.27 7.05
N ARG A 97 10.42 9.92 6.54
CA ARG A 97 9.06 9.77 7.07
C ARG A 97 8.44 8.42 6.75
N VAL A 98 8.70 7.86 5.57
CA VAL A 98 8.26 6.50 5.21
C VAL A 98 8.92 5.49 6.14
N ARG A 99 10.23 5.62 6.36
CA ARG A 99 10.96 4.79 7.32
C ARG A 99 10.39 4.90 8.74
N ALA A 100 10.14 6.11 9.22
CA ALA A 100 9.54 6.34 10.54
C ALA A 100 8.14 5.69 10.66
N MET A 101 7.29 5.79 9.63
CA MET A 101 6.01 5.09 9.60
C MET A 101 6.19 3.57 9.74
N LEU A 102 7.15 3.00 8.99
CA LEU A 102 7.38 1.55 8.94
C LEU A 102 7.96 0.97 10.23
N GLU A 103 8.47 1.78 11.16
CA GLU A 103 8.80 1.32 12.52
C GLU A 103 7.58 0.71 13.23
N GLY A 104 6.36 1.12 12.86
CA GLY A 104 5.09 0.56 13.32
C GLY A 104 4.67 -0.77 12.68
N TYR A 105 5.46 -1.32 11.75
CA TYR A 105 5.12 -2.52 10.97
C TYR A 105 6.15 -3.64 11.17
N GLU A 106 5.70 -4.88 11.07
CA GLU A 106 6.53 -6.08 10.93
C GLU A 106 6.74 -6.36 9.44
N GLN A 107 8.00 -6.53 9.03
CA GLN A 107 8.34 -6.87 7.65
C GLN A 107 8.42 -8.38 7.49
N HIS A 108 7.83 -8.89 6.41
CA HIS A 108 7.84 -10.28 6.01
C HIS A 108 8.21 -10.39 4.53
N GLU A 109 8.89 -11.47 4.17
CA GLU A 109 9.23 -11.77 2.78
C GLU A 109 7.96 -12.10 1.97
N PHE A 110 7.83 -11.51 0.78
CA PHE A 110 6.70 -11.74 -0.11
C PHE A 110 7.07 -12.78 -1.18
N GLY A 111 7.07 -14.05 -0.78
CA GLY A 111 7.31 -15.18 -1.68
C GLY A 111 8.73 -15.22 -2.28
N PRO A 112 9.07 -16.26 -3.07
CA PRO A 112 10.41 -16.43 -3.62
C PRO A 112 10.62 -15.78 -5.00
N ASP A 113 9.61 -15.10 -5.56
CA ASP A 113 9.61 -14.64 -6.95
C ASP A 113 10.22 -13.23 -7.09
N GLU A 114 11.55 -13.18 -7.11
CA GLU A 114 12.33 -11.97 -7.37
C GLU A 114 12.30 -11.53 -8.85
N GLU A 115 11.82 -12.38 -9.77
CA GLU A 115 11.85 -12.13 -11.22
C GLU A 115 10.66 -11.28 -11.67
N MET A 116 9.45 -11.60 -11.22
CA MET A 116 8.22 -10.94 -11.68
C MET A 116 7.92 -9.64 -10.95
N PHE A 117 8.25 -9.57 -9.65
CA PHE A 117 7.79 -8.48 -8.79
C PHE A 117 8.92 -7.61 -8.23
N SER A 118 10.19 -7.91 -8.52
CA SER A 118 11.34 -7.30 -7.83
C SER A 118 11.31 -7.58 -6.32
N ASP A 119 12.04 -6.79 -5.52
CA ASP A 119 12.15 -6.95 -4.06
C ASP A 119 10.91 -6.40 -3.34
N ILE A 120 9.75 -7.03 -3.55
CA ILE A 120 8.50 -6.72 -2.82
C ILE A 120 8.54 -7.39 -1.45
N VAL A 121 8.00 -6.70 -0.47
CA VAL A 121 7.85 -7.20 0.90
C VAL A 121 6.47 -6.88 1.45
N LEU A 122 6.07 -7.66 2.45
CA LEU A 122 4.83 -7.52 3.19
C LEU A 122 5.09 -6.82 4.52
N TYR A 123 4.54 -5.63 4.71
CA TYR A 123 4.56 -4.90 5.98
C TYR A 123 3.19 -5.05 6.66
N ILE A 124 3.16 -5.67 7.84
CA ILE A 124 1.93 -5.85 8.63
C ILE A 124 1.99 -4.95 9.86
N ARG A 125 0.96 -4.13 10.09
CA ARG A 125 0.94 -3.23 11.25
C ARG A 125 1.00 -4.02 12.55
N LYS A 126 1.91 -3.63 13.46
CA LYS A 126 2.13 -4.30 14.76
C LYS A 126 0.90 -4.23 15.67
N SER A 127 0.16 -3.13 15.63
CA SER A 127 -1.01 -2.86 16.48
C SER A 127 -2.34 -3.01 15.74
N VAL A 128 -3.35 -3.50 16.46
CA VAL A 128 -4.74 -3.56 15.96
C VAL A 128 -5.28 -2.16 15.67
N ALA A 129 -5.14 -1.25 16.64
CA ALA A 129 -5.51 0.14 16.47
C ALA A 129 -4.42 0.90 15.72
N ALA A 130 -4.82 1.66 14.72
CA ALA A 130 -3.92 2.58 14.04
C ALA A 130 -3.52 3.75 14.96
N PRO A 131 -2.29 4.29 14.81
CA PRO A 131 -1.95 5.59 15.35
C PRO A 131 -2.99 6.63 14.89
N ARG A 132 -3.36 7.55 15.78
CA ARG A 132 -4.22 8.68 15.39
C ARG A 132 -3.35 9.81 14.88
N PRO A 133 -3.79 10.54 13.85
CA PRO A 133 -3.11 11.76 13.44
C PRO A 133 -3.20 12.82 14.55
N SER A 134 -2.23 13.73 14.59
CA SER A 134 -2.25 14.94 15.42
C SER A 134 -3.41 15.86 15.00
N PRO A 135 -3.75 16.87 15.83
CA PRO A 135 -4.88 17.76 15.54
C PRO A 135 -4.79 18.54 14.22
N ASP A 136 -3.59 18.66 13.64
CA ASP A 136 -3.34 19.25 12.31
C ASP A 136 -3.46 18.25 11.15
N GLY A 137 -3.87 17.02 11.44
CA GLY A 137 -4.13 15.96 10.45
C GLY A 137 -2.90 15.15 10.04
N ARG A 138 -1.74 15.37 10.66
CA ARG A 138 -0.50 14.65 10.32
C ARG A 138 -0.28 13.45 11.21
N PHE A 139 0.38 12.42 10.68
CA PHE A 139 0.87 11.33 11.52
C PHE A 139 2.31 11.65 11.93
N SER A 140 2.56 11.63 13.24
CA SER A 140 3.89 11.78 13.83
C SER A 140 4.70 10.49 13.77
#